data_AF-A0A1I0A662-F1
#
_entry.id   AF-A0A1I0A662-F1
#
_cell.length_a   1.000
_cell.length_b   1.000
_cell.length_c   1.000
_cell.angle_alpha   90.00
_cell.angle_beta   90.00
_cell.angle_gamma   90.00
#
_symmetry.space_group_name_H-M   'P 1'
#
loop_
_entity.id
_entity.type
_entity.pdbx_description
1 polymer ?
#
loop_
_entity_poly.entity_id
_entity_poly.type
_entity_poly.pdbx_seq_one_letter_code
_entity_poly.pdbx_strand_id
1 'polypeptide(L)'
;MKNMNNSRKFKEYDIVEFRHNDILFMITRFRRINWREYNGFAQYQYFVYILDNTFKVISEENGQEDVFNIMVYNNVYPTFEDLTSNIGAILSEYILEDEVAFECLKRIEHLHPIYKNRNKE
;
A
#
# COMPACT_ATOMS: atom_id res chain seq x y z
N MET A 1 41.14 6.75 -6.81
CA MET A 1 39.92 6.96 -6.00
C MET A 1 38.71 6.67 -6.89
N LYS A 2 37.96 5.59 -6.62
CA LYS A 2 36.71 5.27 -7.34
C LYS A 2 35.59 6.08 -6.69
N ASN A 3 35.02 7.04 -7.43
CA ASN A 3 33.81 7.74 -7.02
C ASN A 3 32.64 6.75 -7.07
N MET A 4 32.29 6.18 -5.91
CA MET A 4 31.02 5.47 -5.73
C MET A 4 29.89 6.49 -5.75
N ASN A 5 29.43 6.84 -6.95
CA ASN A 5 28.13 7.48 -7.14
C ASN A 5 27.03 6.45 -6.84
N ASN A 6 26.76 6.22 -5.55
CA ASN A 6 25.51 5.62 -5.11
C ASN A 6 24.41 6.67 -5.30
N SER A 7 24.00 6.89 -6.55
CA SER A 7 22.81 7.67 -6.84
C SER A 7 21.63 6.94 -6.19
N ARG A 8 21.13 7.50 -5.08
CA ARG A 8 19.86 7.09 -4.46
C ARG A 8 18.78 7.34 -5.49
N LYS A 9 18.49 6.37 -6.36
CA LYS A 9 17.32 6.42 -7.24
C LYS A 9 16.09 6.28 -6.34
N PHE A 10 15.53 7.42 -5.94
CA PHE A 10 14.22 7.47 -5.33
C PHE A 10 13.21 6.87 -6.32
N LYS A 11 12.62 5.72 -5.97
CA LYS A 11 11.56 5.11 -6.77
C LYS A 11 10.39 6.09 -6.90
N GLU A 12 9.87 6.23 -8.12
CA GLU A 12 8.74 7.12 -8.42
C GLU A 12 7.42 6.57 -7.87
N TYR A 13 7.30 5.24 -7.80
CA TYR A 13 6.19 4.58 -7.16
C TYR A 13 6.67 3.34 -6.40
N ASP A 14 5.89 2.92 -5.41
CA ASP A 14 6.01 1.62 -4.77
C ASP A 14 4.62 1.16 -4.31
N ILE A 15 4.47 -0.14 -4.15
CA ILE A 15 3.20 -0.76 -3.83
C ILE A 15 3.41 -1.88 -2.82
N VAL A 16 2.50 -1.96 -1.87
CA VAL A 16 2.35 -3.07 -0.93
C VAL A 16 0.97 -3.65 -1.17
N GLU A 17 0.95 -4.92 -1.55
CA GLU A 17 -0.27 -5.69 -1.71
C GLU A 17 -0.26 -6.86 -0.73
N PHE A 18 -1.40 -7.13 -0.12
CA PHE A 18 -1.62 -8.36 0.61
C PHE A 18 -3.10 -8.72 0.61
N ARG A 19 -3.36 -10.01 0.72
CA ARG A 19 -4.71 -10.58 0.77
C ARG A 19 -4.92 -11.21 2.13
N HIS A 20 -6.08 -10.94 2.72
CA HIS A 20 -6.56 -11.62 3.92
C HIS A 20 -8.02 -12.03 3.66
N ASN A 21 -8.28 -13.34 3.68
CA ASN A 21 -9.55 -13.91 3.22
C ASN A 21 -9.89 -13.43 1.81
N ASP A 22 -11.13 -12.96 1.61
CA ASP A 22 -11.62 -12.43 0.34
C ASP A 22 -11.28 -10.93 0.14
N ILE A 23 -10.48 -10.34 1.03
CA ILE A 23 -10.16 -8.92 1.01
C ILE A 23 -8.73 -8.70 0.48
N LEU A 24 -8.59 -7.85 -0.54
CA LEU A 24 -7.33 -7.36 -1.07
C LEU A 24 -7.06 -5.95 -0.56
N PHE A 25 -5.91 -5.78 0.08
CA PHE A 25 -5.40 -4.47 0.49
C PHE A 25 -4.29 -4.07 -0.47
N MET A 26 -4.43 -2.88 -1.03
CA MET A 26 -3.47 -2.29 -1.96
C MET A 26 -3.12 -0.90 -1.48
N ILE A 27 -1.89 -0.73 -1.01
CA ILE A 27 -1.39 0.52 -0.47
C ILE A 27 -0.22 0.96 -1.34
N THR A 28 -0.34 2.14 -1.91
CA THR A 28 0.62 2.65 -2.90
C THR A 28 1.24 3.95 -2.42
N ARG A 29 2.48 4.19 -2.84
CA ARG A 29 3.16 5.48 -2.74
C ARG A 29 3.47 5.96 -4.15
N PHE A 30 3.12 7.19 -4.47
CA PHE A 30 3.50 7.87 -5.70
C PHE A 30 4.25 9.16 -5.40
N ARG A 31 5.28 9.45 -6.18
CA ARG A 31 5.96 10.74 -6.16
C ARG A 31 5.07 11.79 -6.84
N ARG A 32 4.88 12.95 -6.21
CA ARG A 32 4.09 14.04 -6.77
C ARG A 32 4.76 14.63 -8.01
N ILE A 33 3.96 15.07 -8.98
CA ILE A 33 4.46 15.67 -10.24
C ILE A 33 5.33 16.90 -9.96
N ASN A 34 4.90 17.77 -9.04
CA ASN A 34 5.62 18.97 -8.63
C ASN A 34 6.54 18.75 -7.42
N TRP A 35 7.05 17.54 -7.19
CA TRP A 35 7.84 17.22 -5.99
C TRP A 35 9.01 18.19 -5.72
N ARG A 36 9.56 18.85 -6.75
CA ARG A 36 10.65 19.85 -6.59
C ARG A 36 10.20 21.10 -5.83
N GLU A 37 8.91 21.40 -5.84
CA GLU A 37 8.28 22.48 -5.07
C GLU A 37 8.04 22.08 -3.62
N TYR A 38 8.16 20.79 -3.28
CA TYR A 38 7.94 20.24 -1.95
C TYR A 38 9.25 19.74 -1.32
N ASN A 39 9.54 20.19 -0.10
CA ASN A 39 10.68 19.70 0.67
C ASN A 39 10.26 18.54 1.58
N GLY A 40 11.14 17.55 1.75
CA GLY A 40 10.93 16.45 2.71
C GLY A 40 9.84 15.45 2.31
N PHE A 41 9.03 15.02 3.28
CA PHE A 41 8.06 13.92 3.14
C PHE A 41 6.83 14.25 2.27
N ALA A 42 6.57 15.53 1.99
CA ALA A 42 5.49 15.99 1.11
C ALA A 42 5.75 15.71 -0.38
N GLN A 43 6.91 15.15 -0.74
CA GLN A 43 7.25 14.76 -2.11
C GLN A 43 6.44 13.55 -2.61
N TYR A 44 5.80 12.83 -1.69
CA TYR A 44 5.02 11.64 -1.99
C TYR A 44 3.55 11.83 -1.63
N GLN A 45 2.73 10.94 -2.12
CA GLN A 45 1.32 10.81 -1.81
C GLN A 45 0.99 9.33 -1.74
N TYR A 46 0.16 8.96 -0.78
CA TYR A 46 -0.14 7.56 -0.48
C TYR A 46 -1.61 7.31 -0.74
N PHE A 47 -1.93 6.17 -1.35
CA PHE A 47 -3.30 5.78 -1.64
C PHE A 47 -3.54 4.41 -1.03
N VAL A 48 -4.64 4.29 -0.31
CA VAL A 48 -5.11 3.04 0.28
C VAL A 48 -6.36 2.63 -0.50
N TYR A 49 -6.36 1.39 -0.97
CA TYR A 49 -7.51 0.75 -1.58
C TYR A 49 -7.74 -0.58 -0.89
N ILE A 50 -8.98 -0.84 -0.51
CA ILE A 50 -9.41 -2.14 0.02
C ILE A 50 -10.52 -2.65 -0.89
N LEU A 51 -10.31 -3.84 -1.43
CA LEU A 51 -11.23 -4.48 -2.35
C LEU A 51 -11.75 -5.77 -1.72
N ASP A 52 -13.06 -5.95 -1.75
CA ASP A 52 -13.77 -7.13 -1.30
C ASP A 52 -14.13 -7.99 -2.52
N ASN A 53 -13.71 -9.25 -2.52
CA ASN A 53 -13.92 -10.21 -3.59
C ASN A 53 -14.99 -11.27 -3.22
N THR A 54 -15.78 -11.03 -2.17
CA THR A 54 -16.89 -11.92 -1.79
C THR A 54 -18.04 -11.87 -2.79
N PHE A 55 -18.13 -10.81 -3.61
CA PHE A 55 -19.18 -10.69 -4.60
C PHE A 55 -18.93 -11.60 -5.81
N LYS A 56 -19.75 -12.64 -5.87
CA LYS A 56 -19.72 -13.69 -6.89
C LYS A 56 -21.03 -13.64 -7.67
N VAL A 57 -20.94 -13.49 -8.99
CA VAL A 57 -22.10 -13.62 -9.88
C VAL A 57 -22.02 -14.99 -10.55
N ILE A 58 -23.08 -15.78 -10.41
CA ILE A 58 -23.19 -17.05 -11.12
C ILE A 58 -23.96 -16.76 -12.41
N SER A 59 -23.31 -17.00 -13.55
CA SER A 59 -23.94 -16.90 -14.85
C SER A 59 -25.03 -17.98 -14.99
N GLU A 60 -26.25 -17.55 -15.32
CA GLU A 60 -27.40 -18.44 -15.53
C GLU A 60 -27.21 -19.35 -16.76
N GLU A 61 -26.39 -18.94 -17.74
CA GLU A 61 -26.23 -19.65 -19.02
C GLU A 61 -25.27 -20.84 -18.94
N ASN A 62 -24.23 -20.74 -18.11
CA ASN A 62 -23.16 -21.75 -18.05
C ASN A 62 -22.73 -22.12 -16.62
N GLY A 63 -23.36 -21.57 -15.59
CA GLY A 63 -23.01 -21.81 -14.19
C GLY A 63 -21.62 -21.32 -13.79
N GLN A 64 -20.98 -20.49 -14.65
CA GLN A 64 -19.66 -19.95 -14.38
C GLN A 64 -19.74 -18.86 -13.32
N GLU A 65 -18.84 -18.95 -12.34
CA GLU A 65 -18.74 -17.99 -11.24
C GLU A 65 -17.73 -16.89 -11.62
N ASP A 66 -18.22 -15.67 -11.77
CA ASP A 66 -17.38 -14.48 -11.97
C ASP A 66 -17.23 -13.74 -10.63
N VAL A 67 -15.97 -13.53 -10.23
CA VAL A 67 -15.61 -12.81 -9.01
C VAL A 67 -15.28 -11.37 -9.36
N PHE A 68 -15.95 -10.43 -8.69
CA PHE A 68 -15.72 -8.99 -8.89
C PHE A 68 -14.99 -8.40 -7.69
N ASN A 69 -13.95 -7.60 -7.96
CA ASN A 69 -13.27 -6.83 -6.93
C ASN A 69 -14.08 -5.55 -6.64
N ILE A 70 -14.85 -5.54 -5.56
CA ILE A 70 -15.62 -4.36 -5.14
C ILE A 70 -14.75 -3.49 -4.26
N MET A 71 -14.52 -2.24 -4.63
CA MET A 71 -13.80 -1.29 -3.77
C MET A 71 -14.68 -0.90 -2.59
N VAL A 72 -14.30 -1.35 -1.39
CA VAL A 72 -15.04 -1.08 -0.13
C VAL A 72 -14.45 0.07 0.67
N TYR A 73 -13.18 0.40 0.42
CA TYR A 73 -12.52 1.56 1.02
C TYR A 73 -11.52 2.18 0.05
N ASN A 74 -11.49 3.51 0.03
CA ASN A 74 -10.44 4.27 -0.60
C ASN A 74 -10.12 5.53 0.19
N ASN A 75 -8.83 5.83 0.36
CA ASN A 75 -8.41 7.09 0.95
C ASN A 75 -7.02 7.51 0.48
N VAL A 76 -6.70 8.78 0.68
CA VAL A 76 -5.47 9.41 0.21
C VAL A 76 -4.81 10.16 1.35
N TYR A 77 -3.53 9.86 1.59
CA TYR A 77 -2.74 10.47 2.66
C TYR A 77 -1.61 11.34 2.09
N PRO A 78 -1.42 12.56 2.61
CA PRO A 78 -0.43 13.47 2.07
C PRO A 78 1.00 13.14 2.51
N THR A 79 1.18 12.39 3.60
CA THR A 79 2.49 11.94 4.11
C THR A 79 2.44 10.47 4.57
N PHE A 80 3.61 9.88 4.85
CA PHE A 80 3.69 8.51 5.36
C PHE A 80 3.26 8.44 6.83
N GLU A 81 3.53 9.50 7.58
CA GLU A 81 3.15 9.67 8.97
C GLU A 81 1.62 9.73 9.10
N ASP A 82 0.94 10.44 8.18
CA ASP A 82 -0.52 10.47 8.15
C ASP A 82 -1.09 9.08 7.83
N LEU A 83 -0.49 8.36 6.88
CA LEU A 83 -0.89 6.98 6.57
C LEU A 83 -0.75 6.07 7.80
N THR A 84 0.44 6.03 8.41
CA THR A 84 0.75 5.12 9.52
C THR A 84 -0.06 5.41 10.78
N SER A 85 -0.42 6.68 11.02
CA SER A 85 -1.26 7.08 12.15
C SER A 85 -2.71 6.57 12.03
N ASN A 86 -3.17 6.27 10.81
CA ASN A 86 -4.56 5.85 10.55
C ASN A 86 -4.69 4.38 10.15
N ILE A 87 -3.67 3.82 9.48
CA ILE A 87 -3.79 2.51 8.83
C ILE A 87 -4.02 1.37 9.82
N GLY A 88 -3.51 1.45 11.06
CA GLY A 88 -3.80 0.45 12.09
C GLY A 88 -5.30 0.33 12.40
N ALA A 89 -5.99 1.46 12.55
CA ALA A 89 -7.44 1.48 12.80
C ALA A 89 -8.21 0.92 11.59
N ILE A 90 -7.81 1.31 10.38
CA ILE A 90 -8.43 0.81 9.15
C ILE A 90 -8.27 -0.71 9.03
N LEU A 91 -7.06 -1.24 9.26
CA LEU A 91 -6.82 -2.68 9.21
C LEU A 91 -7.68 -3.44 10.23
N SER A 92 -7.89 -2.88 11.42
CA SER A 92 -8.70 -3.50 12.47
C SER A 92 -10.19 -3.65 12.13
N GLU A 93 -10.69 -2.92 11.13
CA GLU A 93 -12.07 -3.09 10.63
C GLU A 93 -12.24 -4.39 9.81
N TYR A 94 -11.16 -4.89 9.22
CA TYR A 94 -11.18 -6.01 8.27
C TYR A 94 -10.37 -7.23 8.73
N ILE A 95 -9.45 -7.04 9.66
CA ILE A 95 -8.54 -8.07 10.17
C ILE A 95 -8.71 -8.13 11.69
N LEU A 96 -9.31 -9.21 12.18
CA LEU A 96 -9.54 -9.44 13.61
C LEU A 96 -8.34 -10.10 14.30
N GLU A 97 -7.42 -10.65 13.53
CA GLU A 97 -6.21 -11.31 14.02
C GLU A 97 -5.07 -10.29 14.18
N ASP A 98 -4.72 -9.93 15.41
CA ASP A 98 -3.67 -8.95 15.72
C ASP A 98 -2.32 -9.27 15.06
N GLU A 99 -1.96 -10.55 15.00
CA GLU A 99 -0.71 -11.01 14.37
C GLU A 99 -0.68 -10.68 12.88
N VAL A 100 -1.81 -10.88 12.19
CA VAL A 100 -1.96 -10.57 10.76
C VAL A 100 -1.92 -9.06 10.55
N ALA A 101 -2.64 -8.29 11.36
CA ALA A 101 -2.63 -6.83 11.29
C ALA A 101 -1.21 -6.28 11.49
N PHE A 102 -0.45 -6.83 12.44
CA PHE A 102 0.93 -6.43 12.70
C PHE A 102 1.89 -6.74 11.52
N GLU A 103 1.75 -7.91 10.90
CA GLU A 103 2.51 -8.24 9.68
C GLU A 103 2.18 -7.29 8.52
N CYS A 104 0.93 -6.85 8.41
CA CYS A 104 0.52 -5.87 7.42
C CYS A 104 1.20 -4.51 7.65
N LEU A 105 1.23 -4.05 8.90
CA LEU A 105 1.95 -2.82 9.29
C LEU A 105 3.44 -2.89 8.94
N LYS A 106 4.11 -4.02 9.21
CA LYS A 106 5.52 -4.21 8.80
C LYS A 106 5.71 -4.13 7.30
N ARG A 107 4.76 -4.64 6.49
CA ARG A 107 4.85 -4.53 5.04
C ARG A 107 4.71 -3.08 4.60
N ILE A 108 3.79 -2.32 5.20
CA ILE A 108 3.57 -0.89 4.88
C ILE A 108 4.83 -0.05 5.12
N GLU A 109 5.69 -0.40 6.07
CA GLU A 109 7.00 0.28 6.28
C GLU A 109 7.88 0.34 5.02
N HIS A 110 7.72 -0.59 4.07
CA HIS A 110 8.44 -0.56 2.78
C HIS A 110 8.07 0.66 1.94
N LEU A 111 6.91 1.27 2.18
CA LEU A 111 6.49 2.50 1.54
C LEU A 111 7.15 3.73 2.14
N HIS A 112 7.92 3.62 3.23
CA HIS A 112 8.65 4.78 3.75
C HIS A 112 9.64 5.33 2.70
N PRO A 113 9.69 6.65 2.42
CA PRO A 113 10.53 7.26 1.37
C PRO A 113 12.02 6.94 1.48
N ILE A 114 12.48 6.71 2.72
CA ILE A 114 13.88 6.45 3.07
C ILE A 114 14.06 4.98 3.48
N TYR A 115 13.23 4.04 3.00
CA TYR A 115 13.44 2.62 3.30
C TYR A 115 14.82 2.18 2.76
N LYS A 116 15.83 2.23 3.62
CA LYS A 116 17.16 1.70 3.35
C LYS A 116 16.97 0.20 3.18
N ASN A 117 17.52 -0.35 2.10
CA ASN A 117 17.84 -1.77 2.02
C ASN A 117 18.66 -2.15 3.27
N ARG A 118 18.01 -2.62 4.33
CA ARG A 118 18.66 -3.18 5.52
C ARG A 118 19.32 -4.55 5.23
N ASN A 119 19.24 -5.03 3.99
CA ASN A 119 19.78 -6.34 3.56
C ASN A 119 21.11 -6.23 2.81
N LYS A 120 21.99 -5.31 3.22
CA LYS A 120 23.41 -5.30 2.78
C LYS A 120 24.30 -4.98 3.97
N GLU A 121 24.36 -5.92 4.92
CA GLU A 121 25.51 -6.12 5.79
C GLU A 121 26.11 -7.49 5.46
#